data_AF-A0A812P5T1-F1
#
_entry.id   AF-A0A812P5T1-F1
#
_cell.length_a   1.000
_cell.length_b   1.000
_cell.length_c   1.000
_cell.angle_alpha   90.00
_cell.angle_beta   90.00
_cell.angle_gamma   90.00
#
_symmetry.space_group_name_H-M   'P 1'
#
loop_
_entity.id
_entity.type
_entity.pdbx_description
1 polymer ?
#
loop_
_entity_poly.entity_id
_entity_poly.type
_entity_poly.pdbx_seq_one_letter_code
_entity_poly.pdbx_strand_id
1 'polypeptide(L)' 'VGLDAAMVQATVQEMARQAIGVDDELFLDSALMDSGMDSLTAVSFRNGLQQQLGVKLPSSLMFDYPTMK' A
#
# COMPACT_ATOMS: atom_id res chain seq x y z
N VAL A 1 12.39 -15.52 -6.79
CA VAL A 1 11.26 -15.67 -5.86
C VAL A 1 10.01 -15.46 -6.71
N GLY A 2 9.20 -16.50 -6.91
CA GLY A 2 8.00 -16.40 -7.75
C GLY A 2 6.93 -15.67 -6.97
N LEU A 3 6.89 -14.34 -7.07
CA LEU A 3 5.82 -13.53 -6.51
C LEU A 3 4.58 -13.73 -7.40
N ASP A 4 3.58 -14.43 -6.87
CA ASP A 4 2.27 -14.53 -7.51
C ASP A 4 1.52 -13.19 -7.34
N ALA A 5 0.82 -12.74 -8.38
CA ALA A 5 0.09 -11.47 -8.35
C ALA A 5 -0.97 -11.42 -7.25
N ALA A 6 -1.66 -12.53 -6.97
CA ALA A 6 -2.63 -12.62 -5.89
C ALA A 6 -1.97 -12.52 -4.51
N MET A 7 -0.77 -13.09 -4.35
CA MET A 7 0.00 -12.98 -3.11
C MET A 7 0.47 -11.54 -2.87
N VAL A 8 0.94 -10.86 -3.92
CA VAL A 8 1.33 -9.45 -3.84
C VAL A 8 0.12 -8.60 -3.48
N GLN A 9 -1.01 -8.80 -4.15
CA GLN A 9 -2.24 -8.03 -3.89
C GLN A 9 -2.73 -8.23 -2.45
N ALA A 10 -2.77 -9.47 -1.96
CA ALA A 10 -3.16 -9.76 -0.57
C ALA A 10 -2.22 -9.08 0.44
N THR A 11 -0.91 -9.11 0.18
CA THR A 11 0.09 -8.46 1.05
C THR A 11 -0.09 -6.94 1.07
N VAL A 12 -0.29 -6.34 -0.11
CA VAL A 12 -0.53 -4.89 -0.27
C VAL A 12 -1.80 -4.46 0.45
N GLN A 13 -2.90 -5.21 0.29
CA GLN A 13 -4.17 -4.92 0.97
C GLN A 13 -4.06 -5.04 2.48
N GLU A 14 -3.43 -6.10 2.99
CA GLU A 14 -3.26 -6.32 4.43
C GLU A 14 -2.41 -5.21 5.06
N MET A 15 -1.28 -4.86 4.45
CA MET A 15 -0.43 -3.78 4.93
C MET A 15 -1.13 -2.42 4.89
N ALA A 16 -1.99 -2.18 3.89
CA ALA A 16 -2.71 -0.91 3.79
C ALA A 16 -3.80 -0.80 4.85
N ARG A 17 -4.48 -1.90 5.19
CA ARG A 17 -5.44 -1.96 6.31
C ARG A 17 -4.79 -1.62 7.63
N GLN A 18 -3.60 -2.17 7.87
CA GLN A 18 -2.83 -1.87 9.07
C GLN A 18 -2.37 -0.41 9.12
N ALA A 19 -2.10 0.20 7.96
CA ALA A 19 -1.64 1.57 7.86
C ALA A 19 -2.76 2.60 8.04
N ILE A 20 -3.96 2.33 7.51
CA ILE A 20 -5.13 3.22 7.60
C ILE A 20 -5.88 3.03 8.94
N GLY A 21 -5.82 1.83 9.53
CA GLY A 21 -6.51 1.48 10.77
C GLY A 21 -7.61 0.44 10.52
N VAL A 22 -7.82 -0.44 11.50
CA VAL A 22 -8.73 -1.60 11.38
C VAL A 22 -10.21 -1.18 11.27
N ASP A 23 -10.54 0.03 11.72
CA ASP A 23 -11.90 0.57 11.75
C ASP A 23 -12.26 1.43 10.52
N ASP A 24 -11.27 1.77 9.68
CA ASP A 24 -11.47 2.58 8.48
C ASP A 24 -11.65 1.69 7.23
N GLU A 25 -12.67 2.01 6.42
CA GLU A 25 -12.91 1.31 5.15
C GLU A 25 -11.84 1.67 4.13
N LEU A 26 -11.14 0.66 3.61
CA LEU A 26 -10.19 0.81 2.52
C LEU A 26 -10.95 0.94 1.19
N PHE A 27 -11.18 2.18 0.76
CA PHE A 27 -11.76 2.45 -0.54
C PHE A 27 -10.71 2.25 -1.64
N LEU A 28 -10.68 1.07 -2.24
CA LEU A 28 -9.70 0.71 -3.29
C LEU A 28 -9.77 1.61 -4.53
N ASP A 29 -10.94 2.20 -4.79
CA ASP A 29 -11.18 3.14 -5.89
C ASP A 29 -10.85 4.61 -5.55
N SER A 30 -10.58 4.91 -4.28
CA SER A 30 -10.22 6.25 -3.82
C SER A 30 -8.72 6.42 -3.74
N ALA A 31 -8.25 7.67 -3.78
CA ALA A 31 -6.85 7.94 -3.52
C ALA A 31 -6.51 7.48 -2.09
N LEU A 32 -5.34 6.88 -1.89
CA LEU A 32 -4.83 6.46 -0.58
C LEU A 32 -4.83 7.64 0.40
N MET A 33 -4.47 8.83 -0.08
CA MET A 33 -4.49 10.07 0.71
C MET A 33 -5.90 10.47 1.15
N ASP A 34 -6.91 10.22 0.32
CA ASP A 34 -8.31 10.52 0.63
C ASP A 34 -8.92 9.45 1.56
N SER A 35 -8.34 8.26 1.59
CA SER A 35 -8.77 7.12 2.41
C SER A 35 -8.20 7.15 3.84
N GLY A 36 -7.60 8.27 4.25
CA GLY A 36 -7.00 8.44 5.58
C GLY A 36 -5.50 8.14 5.66
N MET A 37 -4.85 7.74 4.56
CA MET A 37 -3.39 7.53 4.55
C MET A 37 -2.65 8.86 4.44
N ASP A 38 -2.11 9.35 5.55
CA ASP A 38 -1.26 10.54 5.53
C ASP A 38 0.10 10.28 4.81
N SER A 39 0.82 11.35 4.47
CA SER A 39 2.10 11.27 3.75
C SER A 39 3.18 10.45 4.46
N LEU A 40 3.24 10.47 5.80
CA LEU A 40 4.23 9.73 6.58
C LEU A 40 3.88 8.23 6.61
N THR A 41 2.59 7.94 6.74
CA THR A 41 2.01 6.60 6.69
C THR A 41 2.22 5.98 5.30
N ALA A 42 2.05 6.75 4.22
CA ALA A 42 2.34 6.33 2.85
C ALA A 42 3.81 5.92 2.64
N VAL A 43 4.76 6.70 3.18
CA VAL A 43 6.19 6.39 3.10
C VAL A 43 6.53 5.14 3.91
N SER A 44 5.95 5.00 5.10
CA SER A 44 6.15 3.84 5.98
C SER A 44 5.57 2.56 5.38
N PHE A 45 4.38 2.64 4.78
CA PHE A 45 3.73 1.56 4.04
C PHE A 45 4.60 1.08 2.87
N ARG A 46 5.08 1.99 2.03
CA ARG A 46 6.01 1.66 0.93
C ARG A 46 7.27 0.97 1.46
N ASN A 47 7.89 1.53 2.50
CA ASN A 47 9.11 0.95 3.08
C ASN A 47 8.86 -0.47 3.61
N GLY A 48 7.71 -0.70 4.25
CA GLY A 48 7.29 -2.01 4.72
C GLY A 48 7.08 -3.01 3.58
N LEU A 49 6.43 -2.59 2.49
CA LEU A 49 6.26 -3.42 1.29
C LEU A 49 7.59 -3.83 0.68
N GLN A 50 8.55 -2.91 0.60
CA GLN A 50 9.89 -3.21 0.09
C GLN A 50 10.59 -4.28 0.94
N GLN A 51 10.44 -4.22 2.26
CA GLN A 51 11.01 -5.20 3.18
C GLN A 51 10.32 -6.56 3.07
N GLN A 52 8.99 -6.58 2.99
CA GLN A 52 8.21 -7.82 2.99
C GLN A 52 8.27 -8.57 1.65
N LEU A 53 8.23 -7.84 0.54
CA LEU A 53 8.28 -8.42 -0.81
C LEU A 53 9.72 -8.57 -1.33
N GLY A 54 10.71 -7.96 -0.67
CA GLY A 54 12.10 -7.99 -1.10
C GLY A 54 12.35 -7.26 -2.43
N VAL A 55 11.48 -6.30 -2.78
CA VAL A 55 11.55 -5.54 -4.04
C VAL A 55 11.86 -4.07 -3.79
N LYS A 56 12.45 -3.39 -4.77
CA LYS A 56 12.62 -1.93 -4.72
C LYS A 56 11.40 -1.25 -5.32
N LEU A 57 10.71 -0.44 -4.54
CA LEU A 57 9.58 0.37 -4.98
C LEU A 57 10.02 1.82 -5.18
N PRO A 58 9.60 2.50 -6.27
CA PRO A 58 9.87 3.92 -6.47
C PRO A 58 9.27 4.77 -5.35
N SER A 59 9.91 5.90 -5.01
CA SER A 59 9.32 6.89 -4.09
C SER A 59 8.11 7.60 -4.68
N SER A 60 8.02 7.66 -6.02
CA SER A 60 6.89 8.23 -6.74
C SER A 60 5.69 7.29 -6.81
N LEU A 61 5.81 6.01 -6.41
CA LEU A 61 4.76 5.01 -6.63
C LEU A 61 3.40 5.42 -6.06
N MET A 62 3.38 6.04 -4.88
CA MET A 62 2.14 6.52 -4.25
C MET A 62 1.54 7.75 -4.95
N PHE A 63 2.33 8.48 -5.72
CA PHE A 63 1.90 9.62 -6.54
C PHE A 63 1.50 9.17 -7.95
N ASP A 64 2.24 8.23 -8.53
CA ASP A 64 2.01 7.67 -9.86
C ASP A 64 0.77 6.75 -9.87
N TYR A 65 0.55 6.04 -8.76
CA TYR A 65 -0.58 5.13 -8.53
C TYR A 65 -1.26 5.47 -7.21
N PRO A 66 -2.09 6.53 -7.19
CA PRO A 66 -2.73 6.97 -5.96
C PRO A 66 -3.84 6.02 -5.48
N THR A 67 -4.28 5.06 -6.30
CA THR A 67 -5.37 4.12 -5.99
C THR A 67 -4.85 2.68 -5.88
N MET A 68 -5.61 1.80 -5.23
CA MET A 68 -5.19 0.42 -4.87
C MET A 68 -5.84 -0.67 -5.76
N LYS A 69 -6.28 -0.30 -6.97
CA LYS A 69 -6.90 -1.20 -7.94
C LYS A 69 -5.90 -2.05 -8.72
#